data_AF-A0AAN6JYB6-F1
#
_entry.id   AF-A0AAN6JYB6-F1
#
_cell.length_a   1.000
_cell.length_b   1.000
_cell.length_c   1.000
_cell.angle_alpha   90.00
_cell.angle_beta   90.00
_cell.angle_gamma   90.00
#
_symmetry.space_group_name_H-M   'P 1'
#
loop_
_entity.id
_entity.type
_entity.pdbx_description
1 polymer ?
#
loop_
_entity_poly.entity_id
_entity_poly.type
_entity_poly.pdbx_seq_one_letter_code
_entity_poly.pdbx_strand_id
1 'polypeptide(L)'
;MASSLRIGQVVKGVRDVYVVAQKLHDQVWSASTTAHKQVVLKCAPEIRLQREKAILQQFEGDAPIRQLIDYGKEPPFLVLERLESDALRSSSEARISRQDIKFIARSVLSALESLHAKGIAHTGNTDRLCPANSDWADF
;
A
#
# COMPACT_ATOMS: atom_id res chain seq x y z
N MET A 1 -19.22 -5.28 9.11
CA MET A 1 -18.19 -4.58 9.89
C MET A 1 -16.87 -5.27 9.63
N ALA A 2 -15.85 -4.58 9.10
CA ALA A 2 -14.55 -5.20 8.85
C ALA A 2 -13.82 -5.32 10.19
N SER A 3 -13.55 -6.56 10.62
CA SER A 3 -12.80 -6.84 11.84
C SER A 3 -11.40 -6.22 11.74
N SER A 4 -11.02 -5.36 12.68
CA SER A 4 -9.69 -4.75 12.71
C SER A 4 -8.64 -5.77 13.16
N LEU A 5 -7.49 -5.79 12.48
CA LEU A 5 -6.33 -6.57 12.93
C LEU A 5 -5.89 -6.15 14.34
N ARG A 6 -5.23 -7.08 15.04
CA ARG A 6 -4.63 -6.86 16.37
C ARG A 6 -3.14 -7.18 16.34
N ILE A 7 -2.35 -6.47 17.14
CA ILE A 7 -0.94 -6.81 17.34
C ILE A 7 -0.83 -8.21 17.94
N GLY A 8 0.11 -9.01 17.44
CA GLY A 8 0.31 -10.41 17.79
C GLY A 8 -0.67 -11.38 17.11
N GLN A 9 -1.65 -10.87 16.36
CA GLN A 9 -2.57 -11.72 15.60
C GLN A 9 -1.81 -12.43 14.48
N VAL A 10 -2.11 -13.72 14.33
CA VAL A 10 -1.65 -14.51 13.19
C VAL A 10 -2.74 -14.48 12.12
N VAL A 11 -2.39 -14.09 10.91
CA VAL A 11 -3.29 -14.08 9.75
C VAL A 11 -2.73 -14.92 8.63
N LYS A 12 -3.62 -15.64 7.94
CA LYS A 12 -3.26 -16.54 6.85
C LYS A 12 -3.54 -15.88 5.51
N GLY A 13 -2.50 -15.68 4.70
CA GLY A 13 -2.65 -15.33 3.30
C GLY A 13 -2.81 -16.58 2.44
N VAL A 14 -2.78 -16.41 1.13
CA VAL A 14 -2.84 -17.54 0.20
C VAL A 14 -1.49 -18.28 0.14
N ARG A 15 -0.38 -17.55 0.29
CA ARG A 15 0.98 -18.09 0.12
C ARG A 15 1.68 -18.38 1.44
N ASP A 16 1.44 -17.58 2.48
CA ASP A 16 2.14 -17.70 3.77
C ASP A 16 1.24 -17.29 4.95
N VAL A 17 1.79 -17.41 6.16
CA VAL A 17 1.21 -16.95 7.41
C VAL A 17 2.00 -15.75 7.92
N TYR A 18 1.28 -14.74 8.38
CA TYR A 18 1.83 -13.45 8.79
C TYR A 18 1.48 -13.16 10.24
N VAL A 19 2.47 -12.71 11.00
CA VAL A 19 2.28 -12.26 12.39
C VAL A 19 2.24 -10.74 12.40
N VAL A 20 1.10 -10.17 12.80
CA VAL A 20 0.90 -8.72 12.89
C VAL A 20 1.79 -8.16 14.00
N ALA A 21 2.68 -7.23 13.67
CA ALA A 21 3.67 -6.70 14.59
C ALA A 21 3.29 -5.32 15.15
N GLN A 22 2.93 -4.36 14.30
CA GLN A 22 2.64 -2.99 14.72
C GLN A 22 1.62 -2.31 13.81
N LYS A 23 0.79 -1.40 14.36
CA LYS A 23 -0.02 -0.49 13.53
C LYS A 23 0.85 0.66 13.02
N LEU A 24 0.90 0.86 11.70
CA LEU A 24 1.67 1.95 11.07
C LEU A 24 0.77 3.16 10.78
N HIS A 25 -0.44 2.92 10.29
CA HIS A 25 -1.44 3.94 10.01
C HIS A 25 -2.85 3.36 10.23
N ASP A 26 -3.89 4.19 10.12
CA ASP A 26 -5.23 3.64 9.93
C ASP A 26 -5.22 2.69 8.73
N GLN A 27 -5.75 1.48 8.95
CA GLN A 27 -5.80 0.39 7.96
C GLN A 27 -4.46 -0.24 7.52
N VAL A 28 -3.31 0.20 8.03
CA VAL A 28 -1.99 -0.30 7.61
C VAL A 28 -1.18 -0.80 8.79
N TRP A 29 -0.64 -2.01 8.67
CA TRP A 29 0.07 -2.73 9.74
C TRP A 29 1.39 -3.27 9.22
N SER A 30 2.41 -3.33 10.07
CA SER A 30 3.60 -4.14 9.80
C SER A 30 3.34 -5.58 10.22
N ALA A 31 3.92 -6.53 9.49
CA ALA A 31 3.91 -7.93 9.84
C ALA A 31 5.21 -8.61 9.42
N SER A 32 5.42 -9.82 9.92
CA SER A 32 6.52 -10.69 9.51
C SER A 32 5.99 -12.02 8.97
N THR A 33 6.67 -12.55 7.96
CA THR A 33 6.45 -13.91 7.47
C THR A 33 7.02 -14.96 8.42
N THR A 34 6.70 -16.23 8.17
CA THR A 34 7.34 -17.38 8.83
C THR A 34 8.87 -17.40 8.63
N ALA A 35 9.36 -16.87 7.50
CA ALA A 35 10.77 -16.70 7.19
C ALA A 35 11.39 -15.39 7.73
N HIS A 36 10.73 -14.70 8.69
CA HIS A 36 11.15 -13.42 9.27
C HIS A 36 11.33 -12.26 8.28
N LYS A 37 10.75 -12.35 7.07
CA LYS A 37 10.73 -11.23 6.13
C LYS A 37 9.68 -10.22 6.56
N GLN A 38 10.04 -8.93 6.59
CA GLN A 38 9.10 -7.87 6.94
C GLN A 38 8.20 -7.50 5.74
N VAL A 39 6.92 -7.32 6.02
CA VAL A 39 5.89 -6.96 5.04
C VAL A 39 4.92 -5.93 5.62
N VAL A 40 4.09 -5.36 4.75
CA VAL A 40 3.01 -4.44 5.13
C VAL A 40 1.66 -5.09 4.83
N LEU A 41 0.76 -5.10 5.81
CA LEU A 41 -0.62 -5.53 5.63
C LEU A 41 -1.51 -4.30 5.48
N LYS A 42 -2.31 -4.26 4.41
CA LYS A 42 -3.33 -3.25 4.19
C LYS A 42 -4.72 -3.86 4.33
N CYS A 43 -5.52 -3.34 5.24
CA CYS A 43 -6.91 -3.73 5.45
C CYS A 43 -7.84 -2.67 4.89
N ALA A 44 -8.88 -3.04 4.18
CA ALA A 44 -9.93 -2.12 3.75
C ALA A 44 -11.20 -2.93 3.49
N PRO A 45 -12.34 -2.29 3.18
CA PRO A 45 -13.49 -3.01 2.63
C PRO A 45 -13.08 -3.88 1.43
N GLU A 46 -13.62 -5.10 1.37
CA GLU A 46 -13.28 -6.12 0.35
C GLU A 46 -13.28 -5.55 -1.08
N ILE A 47 -14.29 -4.76 -1.44
CA ILE A 47 -14.40 -4.15 -2.76
C ILE A 47 -13.22 -3.23 -3.12
N ARG A 48 -12.68 -2.49 -2.13
CA ARG A 48 -11.50 -1.63 -2.32
C ARG A 48 -10.25 -2.49 -2.50
N LEU A 49 -10.10 -3.54 -1.69
CA LEU A 49 -8.94 -4.44 -1.80
C LEU A 49 -8.95 -5.24 -3.10
N GLN A 50 -10.11 -5.68 -3.60
CA GLN A 50 -10.21 -6.38 -4.88
C GLN A 50 -9.80 -5.48 -6.06
N ARG A 51 -10.25 -4.22 -6.07
CA ARG A 51 -9.83 -3.23 -7.08
C ARG A 51 -8.34 -2.96 -7.03
N GLU A 52 -7.81 -2.70 -5.83
CA GLU A 52 -6.40 -2.43 -5.63
C GLU A 52 -5.52 -3.62 -6.01
N LYS A 53 -5.92 -4.83 -5.61
CA LYS A 53 -5.28 -6.09 -6.01
C LYS A 53 -5.23 -6.22 -7.53
N ALA A 54 -6.37 -6.04 -8.21
CA ALA A 54 -6.45 -6.17 -9.66
C ALA A 54 -5.56 -5.16 -10.40
N ILE A 55 -5.38 -3.97 -9.83
CA ILE A 55 -4.43 -2.97 -10.36
C ILE A 55 -3.00 -3.43 -10.10
N LEU A 56 -2.63 -3.74 -8.85
CA LEU A 56 -1.27 -4.12 -8.49
C LEU A 56 -0.77 -5.38 -9.22
N GLN A 57 -1.66 -6.33 -9.50
CA GLN A 57 -1.33 -7.52 -10.30
C GLN A 57 -0.90 -7.19 -11.73
N GLN A 58 -1.30 -6.03 -12.28
CA GLN A 58 -0.86 -5.60 -13.61
C GLN A 58 0.57 -5.06 -13.61
N PHE A 59 1.16 -4.79 -12.44
CA PHE A 59 2.47 -4.16 -12.28
C PHE A 59 3.46 -5.06 -11.52
N GLU A 60 3.23 -6.37 -11.52
CA GLU A 60 4.18 -7.33 -10.99
C GLU A 60 5.53 -7.21 -11.71
N GLY A 61 6.60 -6.97 -10.96
CA GLY A 61 7.95 -6.76 -11.47
C GLY A 61 8.29 -5.31 -11.85
N ASP A 62 7.33 -4.38 -11.81
CA ASP A 62 7.58 -2.97 -12.06
C ASP A 62 8.20 -2.30 -10.83
N ALA A 63 9.54 -2.24 -10.78
CA ALA A 63 10.32 -1.78 -9.63
C ALA A 63 9.88 -0.44 -8.99
N PRO A 64 9.50 0.62 -9.73
CA PRO A 64 9.01 1.86 -9.12
C PRO A 64 7.60 1.76 -8.54
N ILE A 65 6.84 0.68 -8.79
CA ILE A 65 5.52 0.43 -8.21
C ILE A 65 5.64 -0.59 -7.09
N ARG A 66 4.93 -0.33 -5.98
CA ARG A 66 4.96 -1.21 -4.81
C ARG A 66 4.41 -2.59 -5.14
N GLN A 67 5.16 -3.64 -4.83
CA GLN A 67 4.81 -5.01 -5.18
C GLN A 67 3.78 -5.65 -4.24
N LEU A 68 2.80 -6.35 -4.83
CA LEU A 68 1.84 -7.22 -4.13
C LEU A 68 2.48 -8.60 -3.90
N ILE A 69 2.59 -9.01 -2.64
CA ILE A 69 3.20 -10.29 -2.26
C ILE A 69 2.12 -11.38 -2.13
N ASP A 70 1.01 -11.07 -1.49
CA ASP A 70 -0.04 -12.03 -1.11
C ASP A 70 -1.34 -11.28 -0.70
N TYR A 71 -2.39 -12.02 -0.35
CA TYR A 71 -3.66 -11.48 0.15
C TYR A 71 -4.37 -12.50 1.05
N GLY A 72 -5.30 -12.04 1.88
CA GLY A 72 -6.11 -12.88 2.76
C GLY A 72 -7.56 -12.39 2.89
N LYS A 73 -8.43 -13.23 3.46
CA LYS A 73 -9.89 -12.99 3.50
C LYS A 73 -10.47 -12.74 4.90
N GLU A 74 -9.80 -13.18 5.97
CA GLU A 74 -10.36 -13.17 7.33
C GLU A 74 -9.38 -12.57 8.36
N PRO A 75 -9.49 -11.27 8.68
CA PRO A 75 -10.20 -10.23 7.92
C PRO A 75 -9.57 -10.01 6.54
N PRO A 76 -10.22 -9.28 5.62
CA PRO A 76 -9.64 -9.09 4.29
C PRO A 76 -8.44 -8.14 4.32
N PHE A 77 -7.33 -8.55 3.70
CA PHE A 77 -6.09 -7.76 3.63
C PHE A 77 -5.28 -8.04 2.37
N LEU A 78 -4.43 -7.09 2.00
CA LEU A 78 -3.34 -7.27 1.04
C LEU A 78 -2.00 -7.29 1.76
N VAL A 79 -1.08 -8.12 1.28
CA VAL A 79 0.31 -8.17 1.73
C VAL A 79 1.16 -7.48 0.68
N LEU A 80 1.80 -6.39 1.07
CA LEU A 80 2.63 -5.55 0.22
C LEU A 80 4.08 -5.61 0.71
N GLU A 81 5.02 -5.36 -0.20
CA GLU A 81 6.41 -5.22 0.19
C GLU A 81 6.63 -4.06 1.17
N ARG A 82 7.53 -4.28 2.13
CA ARG A 82 7.97 -3.23 3.04
C ARG A 82 8.99 -2.35 2.32
N LEU A 83 8.76 -1.04 2.38
CA LEU A 83 9.72 -0.02 1.95
C LEU A 83 10.24 0.64 3.23
N GLU A 84 11.56 0.79 3.34
CA GLU A 84 12.24 1.16 4.59
C GLU A 84 11.90 2.58 5.07
N SER A 85 11.90 3.56 4.16
CA SER A 85 11.60 4.96 4.50
C SER A 85 10.78 5.66 3.43
N ASP A 86 10.00 6.64 3.88
CA ASP A 86 9.28 7.57 3.01
C ASP A 86 10.19 8.75 2.68
N ALA A 87 10.29 9.11 1.39
CA ALA A 87 11.08 10.25 0.93
C ALA A 87 10.71 11.57 1.64
N LEU A 88 9.42 11.79 1.93
CA LEU A 88 8.95 12.96 2.66
C LEU A 88 9.52 13.00 4.07
N ARG A 89 9.46 11.87 4.78
CA ARG A 89 10.00 11.76 6.13
C ARG A 89 11.51 11.92 6.15
N SER A 90 12.22 11.25 5.23
CA SER A 90 13.67 11.37 5.09
C SER A 90 14.10 12.81 4.81
N SER A 91 13.30 13.58 4.05
CA SER A 91 13.61 15.00 3.78
C SER A 91 13.53 15.90 5.00
N SER A 92 12.72 15.52 5.99
CA SER A 92 12.59 16.26 7.25
C SER A 92 13.69 15.92 8.26
N GLU A 93 14.25 14.71 8.17
CA GLU A 93 15.29 14.21 9.07
C GLU A 93 16.70 14.64 8.62
N ALA A 94 16.95 14.71 7.31
CA ALA A 94 18.23 15.14 6.75
C ALA A 94 18.06 15.77 5.35
N ARG A 95 19.04 16.59 4.96
CA ARG A 95 19.06 17.19 3.63
C ARG A 95 19.32 16.11 2.58
N ILE A 96 18.32 15.84 1.74
CA ILE A 96 18.45 14.93 0.60
C ILE A 96 19.36 15.57 -0.47
N SER A 97 20.28 14.79 -1.04
CA SER A 97 21.19 15.29 -2.07
C SER A 97 20.44 15.60 -3.37
N ARG A 98 21.00 16.48 -4.21
CA ARG A 98 20.41 16.77 -5.53
C ARG A 98 20.35 15.53 -6.43
N GLN A 99 21.30 14.61 -6.29
CA GLN A 99 21.34 13.37 -7.06
C GLN A 99 20.19 12.45 -6.66
N ASP A 100 19.94 12.31 -5.35
CA ASP A 100 18.84 11.50 -4.83
C ASP A 100 17.48 12.11 -5.21
N ILE A 101 17.33 13.43 -5.16
CA ILE A 101 16.10 14.11 -5.63
C ILE A 101 15.83 13.75 -7.11
N LYS A 102 16.87 13.80 -7.96
CA LYS A 102 16.75 13.46 -9.37
C LYS A 102 16.40 11.99 -9.57
N PHE A 103 16.96 11.11 -8.75
CA PHE A 103 16.65 9.68 -8.76
C PHE A 103 15.19 9.44 -8.38
N ILE A 104 14.73 10.00 -7.26
CA ILE A 104 13.34 9.90 -6.78
C ILE A 104 12.37 10.43 -7.84
N ALA A 105 12.63 11.62 -8.40
CA ALA A 105 11.78 12.21 -9.42
C ALA A 105 11.67 11.32 -10.68
N ARG A 106 12.79 10.74 -11.12
CA ARG A 106 12.80 9.79 -12.24
C ARG A 106 11.98 8.55 -11.92
N SER A 107 12.18 7.94 -10.74
CA SER A 107 11.44 6.75 -10.33
C SER A 107 9.93 7.01 -10.27
N VAL A 108 9.50 8.17 -9.74
CA VAL A 108 8.08 8.57 -9.71
C VAL A 108 7.53 8.76 -11.13
N LEU A 109 8.26 9.45 -12.00
CA LEU A 109 7.82 9.67 -13.38
C LEU A 109 7.72 8.35 -14.16
N SER A 110 8.65 7.41 -13.95
CA SER A 110 8.58 6.08 -14.53
C SER A 110 7.38 5.27 -14.02
N ALA A 111 7.05 5.32 -12.72
CA ALA A 111 5.82 4.71 -12.21
C ALA A 111 4.55 5.32 -12.86
N LEU A 112 4.50 6.64 -13.01
CA LEU A 112 3.37 7.33 -13.64
C LEU A 112 3.25 6.97 -15.13
N GLU A 113 4.37 6.87 -15.83
CA GLU A 113 4.42 6.41 -17.22
C GLU A 113 3.86 4.99 -17.35
N SER A 114 4.29 4.05 -16.49
CA SER A 114 3.74 2.69 -16.44
C SER A 114 2.23 2.66 -16.20
N LEU A 115 1.73 3.46 -15.26
CA LEU A 115 0.31 3.58 -14.98
C LEU A 115 -0.47 4.09 -16.19
N HIS A 116 0.01 5.18 -16.81
CA HIS A 116 -0.63 5.79 -17.98
C HIS A 116 -0.60 4.88 -19.20
N ALA A 117 0.46 4.10 -19.39
CA ALA A 117 0.54 3.10 -20.46
C ALA A 117 -0.57 2.04 -20.38
N LYS A 118 -1.14 1.81 -19.20
CA LYS A 118 -2.29 0.92 -18.98
C LYS A 118 -3.63 1.65 -18.87
N GLY A 119 -3.67 2.95 -19.15
CA GLY A 119 -4.87 3.78 -19.03
C GLY A 119 -5.32 4.03 -17.59
N ILE A 120 -4.42 3.88 -16.62
CA ILE A 120 -4.71 4.06 -15.20
C ILE A 120 -4.21 5.44 -14.76
N ALA A 121 -5.12 6.29 -14.30
CA ALA A 121 -4.76 7.56 -13.68
C ALA A 121 -4.53 7.37 -12.18
N HIS A 122 -3.39 7.84 -11.66
CA HIS A 122 -3.18 7.90 -10.22
C HIS A 122 -3.92 9.12 -9.64
N THR A 123 -5.07 8.90 -9.03
CA THR A 123 -5.75 9.91 -8.21
C THR A 123 -5.30 9.74 -6.77
N GLY A 124 -4.40 10.60 -6.31
CA GLY A 124 -3.98 10.60 -4.91
C GLY A 124 -5.15 11.00 -4.01
N ASN A 125 -5.67 10.06 -3.21
CA ASN A 125 -6.53 10.42 -2.09
C ASN A 125 -5.64 11.01 -0.99
N THR A 126 -5.47 12.33 -0.98
CA THR A 126 -5.24 13.05 0.28
C THR A 126 -6.56 13.03 1.05
N ASP A 127 -6.94 11.90 1.64
CA ASP A 127 -8.03 11.84 2.62
C ASP A 127 -7.55 12.49 3.93
N ARG A 128 -7.30 13.80 3.86
CA ARG A 128 -7.65 14.73 4.92
C ARG A 128 -8.78 15.56 4.35
N LEU A 129 -9.97 15.36 4.91
CA LEU A 129 -11.21 16.11 4.74
C LEU A 129 -12.13 15.66 3.58
N CYS A 130 -12.99 14.68 3.87
CA CYS A 130 -14.41 14.77 3.52
C CYS A 130 -15.23 14.21 4.70
N PRO A 131 -16.00 15.03 5.44
CA PRO A 131 -16.99 14.50 6.37
C PRO A 131 -18.06 13.78 5.56
N ALA A 132 -18.50 12.62 6.05
CA ALA A 132 -19.61 11.88 5.49
C ALA A 132 -20.91 12.69 5.68
N ASN A 133 -21.29 13.48 4.67
CA ASN A 133 -22.67 13.77 4.26
C ASN A 133 -22.67 14.84 3.16
N SER A 134 -22.98 14.45 1.93
CA SER A 134 -24.02 15.06 1.09
C SER A 134 -23.96 14.47 -0.32
N ASP A 135 -25.07 13.82 -0.68
CA ASP A 135 -25.70 13.77 -1.99
C ASP A 135 -24.85 14.13 -3.23
N TRP A 136 -24.53 13.10 -4.00
CA TRP A 136 -24.44 13.19 -5.46
C TRP A 136 -25.24 12.02 -6.06
N ALA A 137 -26.56 12.12 -5.92
CA ALA A 137 -27.44 11.70 -7.01
C ALA A 137 -27.35 12.78 -8.09
N ASP A 138 -27.48 12.36 -9.34
CA ASP A 138 -27.50 13.17 -10.57
C ASP A 138 -26.12 13.58 -11.09
N PHE A 139 -25.45 12.65 -11.78
CA PHE A 139 -25.09 12.72 -13.22
C PHE A 139 -24.50 11.39 -13.71
#